data_AF-A0A8J5TJS7-F1
#
_entry.id   AF-A0A8J5TJS7-F1
#
_cell.length_a   1.000
_cell.length_b   1.000
_cell.length_c   1.000
_cell.angle_alpha   90.00
_cell.angle_beta   90.00
_cell.angle_gamma   90.00
#
_symmetry.space_group_name_H-M   'P 1'
#
loop_
_entity.id
_entity.type
_entity.pdbx_description
1 polymer ?
#
loop_
_entity_poly.entity_id
_entity_poly.type
_entity_poly.pdbx_seq_one_letter_code
_entity_poly.pdbx_strand_id
1 'polypeptide(L)'
;MNSSYGDIPLYSSVRWLSCGKVLERSVECFDEIKIFLKEKGQKYPKLEDDQWAVKLMFLSDITKHLFDLNLRLQSAGQTVVVLYDTWKAFVAKLAVYLVDIETTTFLYFKRLKGWSAHHPVNITEIAVYNCTCKN
;
A
#
# COMPACT_ATOMS: atom_id res chain seq x y z
N MET A 1 -17.59 -17.07 -29.52
CA MET A 1 -17.92 -16.25 -28.33
C MET A 1 -17.77 -17.13 -27.11
N ASN A 2 -16.61 -17.09 -26.44
CA ASN A 2 -16.36 -17.74 -25.16
C ASN A 2 -15.42 -16.80 -24.40
N SER A 3 -15.95 -15.98 -23.49
CA SER A 3 -15.11 -15.21 -22.59
C SER A 3 -14.50 -16.16 -21.57
N SER A 4 -13.18 -16.35 -21.61
CA SER A 4 -12.40 -17.19 -20.68
C SER A 4 -12.36 -16.69 -19.23
N TYR A 5 -13.22 -15.74 -18.88
CA TYR A 5 -13.34 -15.20 -17.53
C TYR A 5 -14.64 -15.74 -16.95
N GLY A 6 -14.53 -16.91 -16.32
CA GLY A 6 -15.59 -17.46 -15.49
C GLY A 6 -15.98 -16.47 -14.40
N ASP A 7 -17.28 -16.46 -14.09
CA ASP A 7 -17.91 -15.57 -13.13
C ASP A 7 -17.05 -15.35 -11.88
N ILE A 8 -16.68 -14.09 -11.66
CA ILE A 8 -15.96 -13.66 -10.46
C ILE A 8 -16.92 -13.84 -9.29
N PRO A 9 -16.63 -14.70 -8.28
CA PRO A 9 -17.51 -14.85 -7.13
C PRO A 9 -17.50 -13.53 -6.36
N LEU A 10 -18.60 -12.79 -6.44
CA LEU A 10 -18.72 -11.41 -5.93
C LEU A 10 -18.88 -11.33 -4.41
N TYR A 11 -18.59 -12.41 -3.67
CA TYR A 11 -18.69 -12.44 -2.23
C TYR A 11 -17.56 -13.25 -1.61
N SER A 12 -16.53 -12.56 -1.12
CA SER A 12 -15.67 -13.08 -0.07
C SER A 12 -15.13 -11.94 0.79
N SER A 13 -14.94 -12.25 2.06
CA SER A 13 -14.17 -11.50 3.06
C SER A 13 -12.72 -11.16 2.63
N VAL A 14 -12.33 -11.55 1.41
CA VAL A 14 -11.04 -11.35 0.71
C VAL A 14 -11.06 -10.08 -0.17
N ARG A 15 -12.14 -9.29 -0.19
CA ARG A 15 -12.30 -8.10 -1.06
C ARG A 15 -11.13 -7.11 -0.92
N TRP A 16 -10.67 -6.85 0.29
CA TRP A 16 -9.55 -5.93 0.52
C TRP A 16 -8.20 -6.53 0.08
N LEU A 17 -8.02 -7.85 0.11
CA LEU A 17 -6.83 -8.52 -0.41
C LEU A 17 -6.74 -8.36 -1.94
N SER A 18 -7.90 -8.39 -2.62
CA SER A 18 -7.99 -8.05 -4.05
C SER A 18 -7.69 -6.56 -4.28
N CYS A 19 -8.26 -5.65 -3.46
CA CYS A 19 -7.97 -4.23 -3.55
C CYS A 19 -6.49 -3.90 -3.33
N GLY A 20 -5.81 -4.56 -2.39
CA GLY A 20 -4.37 -4.39 -2.16
C GLY A 20 -3.54 -4.83 -3.37
N LYS A 21 -3.89 -5.95 -4.00
CA LYS A 21 -3.24 -6.41 -5.24
C LYS A 21 -3.48 -5.45 -6.41
N VAL A 22 -4.70 -4.94 -6.55
CA VAL A 22 -5.01 -3.93 -7.58
C VAL A 22 -4.18 -2.67 -7.34
N LEU A 23 -4.08 -2.20 -6.10
CA LEU A 23 -3.27 -1.03 -5.74
C LEU A 23 -1.78 -1.25 -6.01
N GLU A 24 -1.24 -2.43 -5.66
CA GLU A 24 0.13 -2.82 -5.97
C GLU A 24 0.42 -2.74 -7.47
N ARG A 25 -0.45 -3.33 -8.30
CA ARG A 25 -0.31 -3.31 -9.76
C ARG A 25 -0.49 -1.91 -10.35
N SER A 26 -1.40 -1.10 -9.80
CA SER A 26 -1.59 0.30 -10.24
C SER A 26 -0.37 1.15 -9.98
N VAL A 27 0.37 0.90 -8.89
CA VAL A 27 1.63 1.60 -8.60
C VAL A 27 2.77 1.09 -9.47
N GLU A 28 2.83 -0.22 -9.73
CA GLU A 28 3.83 -0.78 -10.66
C GLU A 28 3.68 -0.23 -12.07
N CYS A 29 2.44 -0.01 -12.53
CA CYS A 29 2.13 0.53 -13.84
C CYS A 29 1.87 2.06 -13.83
N PHE A 30 2.37 2.78 -12.82
CA PHE A 30 1.98 4.18 -12.61
C PHE A 30 2.31 5.08 -13.81
N ASP A 31 3.52 4.94 -14.36
CA ASP A 31 3.97 5.72 -15.51
C ASP A 31 3.24 5.31 -16.79
N GLU A 32 2.97 4.02 -16.98
CA GLU A 32 2.19 3.51 -18.11
C GLU A 32 0.75 4.02 -18.09
N ILE A 33 0.14 4.12 -16.90
CA ILE A 33 -1.20 4.71 -16.73
C ILE A 33 -1.18 6.19 -17.13
N LYS A 34 -0.14 6.95 -16.74
CA LYS A 34 0.03 8.35 -17.16
C LYS A 34 0.11 8.48 -18.68
N ILE A 35 0.94 7.63 -19.31
CA ILE A 35 1.11 7.61 -20.78
C ILE A 35 -0.21 7.25 -21.46
N PHE A 36 -0.89 6.19 -21.02
CA PHE A 36 -2.15 5.73 -21.59
C PHE A 36 -3.24 6.81 -21.54
N LEU A 37 -3.41 7.49 -20.41
CA LEU A 37 -4.41 8.55 -20.27
C LEU A 37 -4.11 9.74 -21.19
N LYS A 38 -2.82 10.11 -21.31
CA LYS A 38 -2.38 11.16 -22.23
C LYS A 38 -2.69 10.81 -23.69
N GLU A 39 -2.45 9.58 -24.11
CA GLU A 39 -2.80 9.09 -25.46
C GLU A 39 -4.30 9.12 -25.73
N LYS A 40 -5.13 8.90 -24.71
CA LYS A 40 -6.59 9.03 -24.78
C LYS A 40 -7.10 10.47 -24.71
N GLY A 41 -6.20 11.46 -24.61
CA GLY A 41 -6.55 12.86 -24.42
C GLY A 41 -7.23 13.14 -23.07
N GLN A 42 -7.17 12.20 -22.12
CA GLN A 42 -7.72 12.35 -20.79
C GLN A 42 -6.67 12.96 -19.87
N LYS A 43 -7.04 14.01 -19.15
CA LYS A 43 -6.16 14.66 -18.16
C LYS A 43 -6.65 14.30 -16.76
N TYR A 44 -5.74 13.82 -15.94
CA TYR A 44 -5.98 13.60 -14.52
C TYR A 44 -4.92 14.36 -13.72
N PRO A 45 -5.21 15.61 -13.29
CA PRO A 45 -4.20 16.50 -12.68
C PRO A 45 -3.46 15.88 -11.49
N LYS A 46 -4.10 14.99 -10.73
CA LYS A 46 -3.49 14.32 -9.58
C LYS A 46 -2.34 13.38 -9.95
N LEU A 47 -2.31 12.84 -11.17
CA LEU A 47 -1.18 11.99 -11.60
C LEU A 47 0.10 12.79 -11.89
N GLU A 48 -0.02 14.12 -12.02
CA GLU A 48 1.10 15.04 -12.16
C GLU A 48 1.44 15.74 -10.83
N ASP A 49 0.69 15.46 -9.76
CA ASP A 49 0.93 16.01 -8.43
C ASP A 49 1.82 15.05 -7.63
N ASP A 50 3.06 15.45 -7.41
CA ASP A 50 4.06 14.68 -6.65
C ASP A 50 3.58 14.37 -5.23
N GLN A 51 2.83 15.26 -4.58
CA GLN A 51 2.34 15.03 -3.22
C GLN A 51 1.22 13.98 -3.21
N TRP A 52 0.37 14.01 -4.24
CA TRP A 52 -0.62 12.97 -4.42
C TRP A 52 0.02 11.61 -4.72
N ALA A 53 1.06 11.58 -5.57
CA ALA A 53 1.82 10.37 -5.87
C ALA A 53 2.52 9.82 -4.62
N VAL A 54 3.12 10.67 -3.78
CA VAL A 54 3.70 10.29 -2.48
C VAL A 54 2.68 9.59 -1.59
N LYS A 55 1.46 10.13 -1.47
CA LYS A 55 0.36 9.49 -0.72
C LYS A 55 0.00 8.12 -1.29
N LEU A 56 -0.02 7.99 -2.62
CA LEU A 56 -0.30 6.72 -3.28
C LEU A 56 0.78 5.67 -3.00
N MET A 57 2.07 6.05 -3.10
CA MET A 57 3.21 5.17 -2.80
C MET A 57 3.18 4.70 -1.35
N PHE A 58 2.99 5.63 -0.42
CA PHE A 58 2.85 5.34 1.00
C PHE A 58 1.67 4.40 1.28
N LEU A 59 0.49 4.70 0.71
CA LEU A 59 -0.71 3.88 0.86
C LEU A 59 -0.49 2.45 0.35
N SER A 60 0.18 2.30 -0.79
CA SER A 60 0.50 1.00 -1.37
C SER A 60 1.42 0.18 -0.47
N ASP A 61 2.47 0.80 0.09
CA ASP A 61 3.39 0.13 1.00
C ASP A 61 2.71 -0.27 2.34
N ILE A 62 1.93 0.61 2.97
CA ILE A 62 1.24 0.25 4.23
C ILE A 62 0.14 -0.80 4.00
N THR A 63 -0.55 -0.75 2.86
CA THR A 63 -1.53 -1.77 2.48
C THR A 63 -0.86 -3.13 2.30
N LYS A 64 0.35 -3.18 1.75
CA LYS A 64 1.12 -4.42 1.62
C LYS A 64 1.50 -5.00 2.99
N HIS A 65 1.93 -4.17 3.93
CA HIS A 65 2.22 -4.62 5.30
C HIS A 65 0.99 -5.19 6.00
N LEU A 66 -0.16 -4.53 5.87
CA LEU A 66 -1.44 -5.01 6.40
C LEU A 66 -1.89 -6.31 5.73
N PHE A 67 -1.74 -6.41 4.41
CA PHE A 67 -2.00 -7.62 3.64
C PHE A 67 -1.20 -8.81 4.19
N ASP A 68 0.10 -8.62 4.42
CA ASP A 68 0.99 -9.67 4.92
C ASP A 68 0.64 -10.09 6.36
N LEU A 69 0.25 -9.13 7.21
CA LEU A 69 -0.28 -9.44 8.54
C LEU A 69 -1.54 -10.31 8.43
N ASN A 70 -2.50 -9.91 7.61
CA ASN A 70 -3.75 -10.62 7.51
C ASN A 70 -3.59 -12.03 6.94
N LEU A 71 -2.72 -12.20 5.94
CA LEU A 71 -2.43 -13.53 5.41
C LEU A 71 -1.87 -14.45 6.49
N ARG A 72 -1.01 -13.93 7.38
CA ARG A 72 -0.52 -14.69 8.54
C ARG A 72 -1.64 -15.02 9.53
N LEU A 73 -2.48 -14.06 9.87
CA LEU A 73 -3.59 -14.26 10.82
C LEU A 73 -4.65 -15.24 10.30
N GLN A 74 -4.88 -15.29 8.99
CA GLN A 74 -5.84 -16.19 8.35
C GLN A 74 -5.25 -17.53 7.92
N SER A 75 -3.95 -17.75 8.15
CA SER A 75 -3.32 -19.01 7.77
C SER A 75 -3.88 -20.19 8.59
N ALA A 76 -4.01 -21.36 7.96
CA ALA A 76 -4.52 -22.54 8.63
C ALA A 76 -3.52 -23.03 9.71
N GLY A 77 -4.05 -23.60 10.80
CA GLY A 77 -3.23 -24.22 11.86
C GLY A 77 -2.60 -23.24 12.87
N GLN A 78 -3.04 -21.99 12.91
CA GLN A 78 -2.58 -21.01 13.90
C GLN A 78 -3.22 -21.26 15.28
N THR A 79 -2.41 -21.22 16.35
CA THR A 79 -2.93 -21.20 17.73
C THR A 79 -3.20 -19.76 18.17
N VAL A 80 -4.04 -19.57 19.19
CA VAL A 80 -4.33 -18.24 19.76
C VAL A 80 -3.05 -17.52 20.21
N VAL A 81 -2.07 -18.27 20.75
CA VAL A 81 -0.78 -17.73 21.17
C VAL A 81 0.00 -17.18 19.97
N VAL A 82 0.09 -17.94 18.87
CA VAL A 82 0.80 -17.50 17.65
C VAL A 82 0.12 -16.29 17.01
N LEU A 83 -1.21 -16.24 17.01
CA LEU A 83 -1.96 -15.07 16.51
C LEU A 83 -1.66 -13.82 17.36
N TYR A 84 -1.65 -13.96 18.68
CA TYR A 84 -1.33 -12.88 19.60
C TYR A 84 0.10 -12.37 19.41
N ASP A 85 1.08 -13.27 19.29
CA ASP A 85 2.47 -12.91 19.05
C ASP A 85 2.65 -12.22 17.70
N THR A 86 1.95 -12.70 16.67
CA THR A 86 1.97 -12.10 15.33
C THR A 86 1.42 -10.67 15.36
N TRP A 87 0.30 -10.46 16.05
CA TRP A 87 -0.29 -9.13 16.25
C TRP A 87 0.66 -8.21 17.04
N LYS A 88 1.19 -8.68 18.18
CA LYS A 88 2.13 -7.91 19.01
C LYS A 88 3.39 -7.52 18.25
N ALA A 89 3.95 -8.45 17.48
CA ALA A 89 5.10 -8.18 16.63
C ALA A 89 4.78 -7.14 15.56
N PHE A 90 3.58 -7.16 14.97
CA PHE A 90 3.16 -6.14 14.01
C PHE A 90 3.02 -4.75 14.65
N VAL A 91 2.43 -4.66 15.84
CA VAL A 91 2.37 -3.39 16.59
C VAL A 91 3.77 -2.84 16.85
N ALA A 92 4.73 -3.70 17.24
CA ALA A 92 6.13 -3.28 17.39
C ALA A 92 6.75 -2.79 16.07
N LYS A 93 6.43 -3.45 14.94
CA LYS A 93 6.89 -2.99 13.61
C LYS A 93 6.33 -1.62 13.24
N LEU A 94 5.09 -1.28 13.62
CA LEU A 94 4.54 0.04 13.36
C LEU A 94 5.40 1.15 14.00
N ALA A 95 5.90 0.94 15.22
CA ALA A 95 6.82 1.89 15.84
C ALA A 95 8.13 2.04 15.04
N VAL A 96 8.67 0.94 14.49
CA VAL A 96 9.85 0.98 13.62
C VAL A 96 9.55 1.71 12.30
N TYR A 97 8.37 1.49 11.72
CA TYR A 97 7.94 2.15 10.49
C TYR A 97 7.78 3.66 10.67
N LEU A 98 7.29 4.09 11.82
CA LEU A 98 7.20 5.52 12.16
C LEU A 98 8.59 6.17 12.16
N VAL A 99 9.56 5.56 12.84
CA VAL A 99 10.95 6.06 12.87
C VAL A 99 11.56 6.08 11.46
N ASP A 100 11.31 5.05 10.64
CA ASP A 100 11.80 4.98 9.25
C ASP A 100 11.23 6.10 8.36
N ILE A 101 9.98 6.51 8.60
CA ILE A 101 9.35 7.66 7.92
C ILE A 101 9.93 8.99 8.42
N GLU A 102 10.05 9.17 9.73
CA GLU A 102 10.56 10.39 10.36
C GLU A 102 12.02 10.67 9.95
N THR A 103 12.82 9.61 9.82
CA THR A 103 14.21 9.70 9.36
C THR A 103 14.35 9.74 7.84
N THR A 104 13.25 9.64 7.09
CA THR A 104 13.20 9.63 5.61
C THR A 104 14.07 8.55 4.95
N THR A 105 14.40 7.47 5.69
CA THR A 105 15.23 6.36 5.18
C THR A 105 14.44 5.42 4.28
N PHE A 106 13.12 5.32 4.51
CA PHE A 106 12.17 4.52 3.74
C PHE A 106 12.62 3.07 3.49
N LEU A 107 13.30 2.45 4.45
CA LEU A 107 13.77 1.07 4.39
C LEU A 107 12.62 0.08 4.26
N TYR A 108 11.49 0.35 4.93
CA TYR A 108 10.30 -0.51 4.92
C TYR A 108 9.23 -0.04 3.93
N PHE A 109 9.45 1.08 3.26
CA PHE A 109 8.55 1.68 2.28
C PHE A 109 9.23 1.72 0.90
N LYS A 110 9.33 0.55 0.26
CA LYS A 110 10.10 0.37 -0.98
C LYS A 110 9.61 1.24 -2.14
N ARG A 111 8.30 1.40 -2.29
CA ARG A 111 7.71 2.20 -3.38
C ARG A 111 7.96 3.68 -3.12
N LEU A 112 7.77 4.10 -1.87
CA LEU A 112 8.08 5.48 -1.47
C LEU A 112 9.56 5.80 -1.64
N LYS A 113 10.45 4.86 -1.31
CA LYS A 113 11.90 4.98 -1.53
C LYS A 113 12.29 5.09 -3.00
N GLY A 114 11.65 4.28 -3.86
CA GLY A 114 11.85 4.37 -5.31
C GLY A 114 11.42 5.72 -5.85
N TRP A 115 10.26 6.21 -5.41
CA TRP A 115 9.75 7.53 -5.79
C TRP A 115 10.64 8.68 -5.30
N SER A 116 11.11 8.60 -4.05
CA SER A 116 11.96 9.63 -3.42
C SER A 116 13.33 9.80 -4.10
N ALA A 117 13.76 8.82 -4.90
CA ALA A 117 15.00 8.92 -5.67
C ALA A 117 14.90 9.93 -6.82
N HIS A 118 13.69 10.23 -7.29
CA HIS A 118 13.45 11.07 -8.46
C HIS A 118 12.60 12.31 -8.14
N HIS A 119 11.84 12.29 -7.05
CA HIS A 119 10.89 13.35 -6.67
C HIS A 119 11.03 13.75 -5.21
N PRO A 120 10.82 15.04 -4.86
CA PRO A 120 10.84 15.48 -3.48
C PRO A 120 9.66 14.90 -2.69
N VAL A 121 9.94 14.30 -1.53
CA VAL A 121 8.93 13.77 -0.63
C VAL A 121 8.71 14.73 0.52
N ASN A 122 7.48 15.25 0.67
CA ASN A 122 7.09 16.00 1.85
C ASN A 122 6.38 15.09 2.85
N ILE A 123 7.06 14.79 3.96
CA ILE A 123 6.53 13.91 5.00
C ILE A 123 5.44 14.55 5.86
N THR A 124 5.21 15.87 5.78
CA THR A 124 4.19 16.54 6.63
C THR A 124 2.78 16.01 6.38
N GLU A 125 2.47 15.64 5.14
CA GLU A 125 1.16 15.06 4.81
C GLU A 125 1.04 13.59 5.22
N ILE A 126 2.17 12.87 5.31
CA ILE A 126 2.21 11.50 5.84
C ILE A 126 2.10 11.51 7.37
N ALA A 127 2.72 12.49 8.03
CA ALA A 127 2.73 12.64 9.48
C ALA A 127 1.32 12.79 10.08
N VAL A 128 0.34 13.28 9.31
CA VAL A 128 -1.08 13.32 9.71
C VAL A 128 -1.61 11.92 10.04
N TYR A 129 -1.15 10.88 9.33
CA TYR A 129 -1.56 9.49 9.56
C TYR A 129 -0.79 8.82 10.71
N ASN A 130 0.27 9.44 11.22
CA ASN A 130 1.08 8.92 12.33
C ASN A 130 0.50 9.28 13.71
N CYS A 131 -0.29 10.35 13.82
CA CYS A 131 -0.86 10.83 15.09
C CYS A 131 -2.01 9.98 15.64
N THR A 132 -2.66 9.15 14.83
CA THR A 132 -3.82 8.34 15.24
C THR A 132 -3.45 7.03 15.96
N CYS A 133 -2.18 6.62 15.97
CA CYS A 133 -1.72 5.39 16.63
C CYS A 133 -1.15 5.59 18.05
N LYS A 134 -1.24 6.81 18.62
CA LYS A 134 -0.71 7.14 19.97
C LYS A 134 -1.76 7.19 21.09
N ASN A 135 -2.99 6.72 20.87
CA ASN A 135 -4.04 6.66 21.89
C ASN A 135 -4.31 5.23 22.36
#